data_AF-A0A838P725-F1
#
_entry.id   AF-A0A838P725-F1
#
_cell.length_a   1.000
_cell.length_b   1.000
_cell.length_c   1.000
_cell.angle_alpha   90.00
_cell.angle_beta   90.00
_cell.angle_gamma   90.00
#
_symmetry.space_group_name_H-M   'P 1'
#
loop_
_entity.id
_entity.type
_entity.pdbx_description
1 polymer ?
#
loop_
_entity_poly.entity_id
_entity_poly.type
_entity_poly.pdbx_seq_one_letter_code
_entity_poly.pdbx_strand_id
1 'polypeptide(L)' 'MFFPDEPFNEQDSILQSIKGPRKEALIVKMMPPTTEMEADSVHAVWDVVLRKG' A
#
# COMPACT_ATOMS: atom_id res chain seq x y z
N MET A 1 3.49 -1.29 -5.28
CA MET A 1 2.56 -1.36 -4.14
C MET A 1 3.21 -2.22 -3.08
N PHE A 2 3.24 -1.77 -1.84
CA PHE A 2 3.84 -2.45 -0.70
C PHE A 2 2.78 -2.61 0.40
N PHE A 3 2.88 -3.66 1.22
CA PHE A 3 2.01 -3.83 2.38
C PHE A 3 2.61 -3.13 3.60
N PRO A 4 1.79 -2.56 4.51
CA PRO A 4 2.30 -1.98 5.74
C PRO A 4 2.94 -3.07 6.61
N ASP A 5 3.88 -2.65 7.46
CA ASP A 5 4.55 -3.51 8.45
C ASP A 5 5.33 -4.72 7.90
N GLU A 6 5.53 -4.79 6.57
CA GLU A 6 6.38 -5.80 5.95
C GLU A 6 7.86 -5.55 6.29
N PRO A 7 8.57 -6.50 6.94
CA PRO A 7 9.95 -6.29 7.40
C PRO A 7 10.93 -5.96 6.27
N PHE A 8 10.66 -6.43 5.06
CA PHE A 8 11.52 -6.19 3.90
C PHE A 8 11.37 -4.78 3.30
N ASN A 9 10.32 -4.03 3.66
CA ASN A 9 10.14 -2.66 3.16
C ASN A 9 11.31 -1.74 3.55
N GLU A 10 11.91 -1.96 4.72
CA GLU A 10 13.04 -1.16 5.20
C GLU A 10 14.30 -1.36 4.35
N GLN A 11 14.45 -2.54 3.75
CA GLN A 11 15.62 -2.94 2.98
C GLN A 11 15.38 -2.88 1.46
N ASP A 12 14.12 -2.75 1.03
CA ASP A 12 13.74 -2.70 -0.39
C ASP A 12 14.32 -1.46 -1.08
N SER A 13 15.27 -1.68 -1.99
CA SER A 13 16.00 -0.60 -2.65
C SER A 13 15.09 0.30 -3.51
N ILE A 14 14.01 -0.25 -4.06
CA ILE A 14 13.04 0.50 -4.87
C ILE A 14 12.24 1.42 -3.97
N LEU A 15 11.64 0.91 -2.90
CA LEU A 15 10.86 1.69 -1.95
C LEU A 15 11.69 2.78 -1.27
N GLN A 16 12.94 2.46 -0.89
CA GLN A 16 13.85 3.41 -0.24
C GLN A 16 14.38 4.51 -1.19
N SER A 17 14.34 4.26 -2.50
CA SER A 17 14.70 5.28 -3.51
C SER A 17 13.66 6.39 -3.64
N ILE A 18 12.39 6.11 -3.31
CA ILE A 18 11.29 7.07 -3.40
C ILE A 18 11.34 8.03 -2.19
N LYS A 19 11.16 9.33 -2.44
CA LYS A 19 11.30 10.39 -1.43
C LYS A 19 9.98 11.08 -1.10
N GLY A 20 9.86 11.47 0.16
CA GLY A 20 8.74 12.25 0.68
C GLY A 20 7.39 11.55 0.48
N PRO A 21 6.26 12.29 0.41
CA PRO A 21 4.89 11.78 0.46
C PRO A 21 4.55 10.72 -0.62
N ARG A 22 5.39 10.60 -1.65
CA ARG A 22 5.24 9.59 -2.69
C ARG A 22 5.60 8.19 -2.20
N LYS A 23 6.46 8.07 -1.19
CA LYS A 23 6.85 6.78 -0.62
C LYS A 23 5.66 6.17 0.13
N GLU A 24 5.00 6.97 0.96
CA GLU A 24 3.83 6.57 1.72
C GLU A 24 2.66 6.23 0.79
N ALA A 25 2.51 6.93 -0.34
CA ALA A 25 1.49 6.63 -1.35
C ALA A 25 1.67 5.27 -2.06
N LEU A 26 2.83 4.61 -1.91
CA LEU A 26 3.08 3.28 -2.46
C LEU A 26 2.74 2.16 -1.46
N ILE A 27 2.48 2.49 -0.20
CA ILE A 27 2.10 1.55 0.86
C ILE A 27 0.57 1.52 0.94
N VAL A 28 -0.02 0.32 0.88
CA VAL A 28 -1.48 0.15 0.95
C VAL A 28 -2.01 0.45 2.34
N LYS A 29 -3.30 0.78 2.41
CA LYS A 29 -4.04 0.87 3.65
C LYS A 29 -4.78 -0.45 3.87
N MET A 30 -4.55 -1.10 5.00
CA MET A 30 -5.36 -2.24 5.41
C MET A 30 -6.65 -1.73 6.02
N MET A 31 -7.77 -2.18 5.47
CA MET A 31 -9.11 -1.81 5.92
C MET A 31 -9.77 -3.00 6.61
N PRO A 32 -10.79 -2.77 7.44
CA PRO A 32 -11.64 -3.85 7.92
C PRO A 32 -12.28 -4.62 6.75
N PRO A 33 -12.50 -5.94 6.90
CA PRO A 33 -13.28 -6.72 5.95
C PRO A 33 -14.69 -6.14 5.80
N THR A 34 -15.26 -6.25 4.60
CA THR A 34 -16.67 -5.89 4.35
C THR A 34 -17.56 -7.13 4.42
N THR A 35 -18.87 -6.94 4.57
CA THR A 35 -19.85 -8.03 4.71
C THR A 35 -19.97 -8.92 3.47
N GLU A 36 -19.48 -8.46 2.32
CA GLU A 36 -19.54 -9.17 1.04
C GLU A 36 -18.27 -9.98 0.76
N MET A 37 -17.26 -9.89 1.62
CA MET A 37 -15.99 -10.60 1.44
C MET A 37 -16.06 -12.03 1.98
N GLU A 38 -15.32 -12.92 1.32
CA GLU A 38 -15.06 -14.27 1.82
C GLU A 38 -14.37 -14.21 3.20
N ALA A 39 -14.68 -15.17 4.07
CA ALA A 39 -14.38 -15.11 5.51
C ALA A 39 -12.89 -15.00 5.86
N ASP A 40 -12.02 -15.46 4.97
CA ASP A 40 -10.56 -15.51 5.10
C ASP A 40 -9.84 -14.46 4.23
N SER A 41 -10.60 -13.59 3.55
CA SER A 41 -10.03 -12.52 2.75
C SER A 41 -9.64 -11.30 3.58
N VAL A 42 -8.59 -10.60 3.13
CA VAL A 42 -8.13 -9.32 3.70
C VAL A 42 -8.43 -8.16 2.76
N HIS A 43 -8.71 -6.99 3.34
CA HIS A 43 -9.09 -5.81 2.57
C HIS A 43 -7.92 -4.83 2.51
N ALA A 44 -7.30 -4.68 1.33
CA ALA A 44 -6.23 -3.72 1.09
C ALA A 44 -6.69 -2.68 0.06
N VAL A 45 -6.55 -1.40 0.39
CA VAL A 45 -6.94 -0.28 -0.47
C VAL A 45 -5.68 0.48 -0.91
N TRP A 46 -5.57 0.72 -2.22
CA TRP A 46 -4.47 1.47 -2.82
C TRP A 46 -4.98 2.53 -3.80
N ASP A 47 -4.75 3.80 -3.45
CA ASP A 47 -5.16 4.95 -4.26
C ASP A 47 -4.10 5.23 -5.34
N VAL A 48 -4.48 5.20 -6.63
CA VAL A 48 -3.60 5.55 -7.75
C VAL A 48 -3.95 6.94 -8.29
N VAL A 49 -3.04 7.90 -8.11
CA VAL A 49 -3.23 9.29 -8.53
C VAL A 49 -2.38 9.60 -9.76
N LEU A 50 -3.02 10.06 -10.83
CA LEU A 50 -2.37 10.45 -12.08
C LEU A 50 -2.15 11.97 -12.13
N ARG A 51 -1.09 12.41 -12.82
CA ARG A 51 -0.91 13.84 -13.13
C ARG A 51 -1.99 14.28 -14.11
N LYS A 52 -2.56 15.45 -13.86
CA LYS A 52 -3.42 16.13 -14.83
C LYS A 52 -2.54 16.64 -15.98
N GLY A 53 -2.96 16.36 -17.22
CA GLY A 53 -2.34 16.87 -18.45
C GLY A 53 -2.59 18.35 -18.66
#